data_AF-A0A2G9MZU6-F1
#
_entry.id   AF-A0A2G9MZU6-F1
#
_cell.length_a   1.000
_cell.length_b   1.000
_cell.length_c   1.000
_cell.angle_alpha   90.00
_cell.angle_beta   90.00
_cell.angle_gamma   90.00
#
_symmetry.space_group_name_H-M   'P 1'
#
loop_
_entity.id
_entity.type
_entity.pdbx_description
1 polymer ?
#
loop_
_entity_poly.entity_id
_entity_poly.type
_entity_poly.pdbx_seq_one_letter_code
_entity_poly.pdbx_strand_id
1 'polypeptide(L)'
;MDKSQIEKFRCDDEARYDLFSHTPAQNMAKDSLKILDGNDIAYTYDNGKLFDSNNREVSKVKDKFLKLALKTLSRLSSIPETRQLVEELQFSPNPFFIKLGGNRYSPNAAGERMNTHGNNAGFISMLDELKPMVDGLPFDRIGFGGFIYWNPQTKASFVEEDNVERQVDTDLILAHEMYHAYDGMRGLLDRRFVQSEGEEKLEFQPICEYRAVRMENITRKALGYKYRRYYGGQAGDAQDMLDEHNEPEVMPTPCINWL
;
A
#
# COMPACT_ATOMS: atom_id res chain seq x y z
N MET A 1 15.92 15.82 14.60
CA MET A 1 16.13 14.75 13.61
C MET A 1 17.57 14.84 13.16
N ASP A 2 18.31 13.73 13.20
CA ASP A 2 19.72 13.70 12.82
C ASP A 2 19.85 13.84 11.29
N LYS A 3 20.93 14.46 10.79
CA LYS A 3 21.18 14.65 9.35
C LYS A 3 21.15 13.30 8.63
N SER A 4 21.72 12.26 9.23
CA SER A 4 21.70 10.89 8.70
C SER A 4 20.29 10.33 8.44
N GLN A 5 19.27 10.81 9.18
CA GLN A 5 17.89 10.35 9.03
C GLN A 5 17.17 10.98 7.85
N ILE A 6 17.62 12.15 7.37
CA ILE A 6 17.01 12.86 6.24
C ILE A 6 17.75 12.64 4.92
N GLU A 7 19.05 12.31 4.96
CA GLU A 7 19.87 12.03 3.77
C GLU A 7 19.27 10.95 2.85
N LYS A 8 18.56 9.97 3.42
CA LYS A 8 17.85 8.92 2.66
C LYS A 8 16.65 9.43 1.84
N PHE A 9 16.31 10.70 1.95
CA PHE A 9 15.26 11.35 1.16
C PHE A 9 15.84 12.30 0.11
N ARG A 10 17.15 12.23 -0.20
CA ARG A 10 17.75 13.02 -1.28
C ARG A 10 17.18 12.61 -2.63
N CYS A 11 17.04 13.59 -3.53
CA CYS A 11 16.42 13.34 -4.82
C CYS A 11 17.30 12.54 -5.80
N ASP A 12 18.61 12.46 -5.54
CA ASP A 12 19.58 11.69 -6.33
C ASP A 12 19.69 10.21 -5.92
N ASP A 13 18.86 9.74 -4.97
CA ASP A 13 18.78 8.33 -4.61
C ASP A 13 17.91 7.55 -5.62
N GLU A 14 18.54 6.66 -6.39
CA GLU A 14 17.86 5.79 -7.36
C GLU A 14 16.89 4.79 -6.69
N ALA A 15 17.10 4.45 -5.41
CA ALA A 15 16.22 3.53 -4.68
C ALA A 15 14.78 4.07 -4.52
N ARG A 16 14.55 5.33 -4.88
CA ARG A 16 13.23 5.96 -4.90
C ARG A 16 12.29 5.38 -5.97
N TYR A 17 12.84 4.75 -7.01
CA TYR A 17 12.08 4.11 -8.08
C TYR A 17 11.82 2.61 -7.80
N ASP A 18 12.49 2.05 -6.79
CA ASP A 18 12.34 0.65 -6.42
C ASP A 18 10.94 0.36 -5.83
N LEU A 19 10.42 -0.81 -6.17
CA LEU A 19 9.14 -1.32 -5.66
C LEU A 19 9.23 -1.58 -4.16
N PHE A 20 10.35 -2.18 -3.75
CA PHE A 20 10.70 -2.46 -2.37
C PHE A 20 12.05 -1.83 -2.08
N SER A 21 12.11 -1.02 -1.04
CA SER A 21 13.34 -0.36 -0.58
C SER A 21 13.55 -0.63 0.89
N HIS A 22 14.72 -0.26 1.41
CA HIS A 22 15.13 -0.57 2.77
C HIS A 22 14.10 -0.10 3.82
N THR A 23 13.56 -1.06 4.58
CA THR A 23 12.73 -0.80 5.76
C THR A 23 13.63 -0.60 6.99
N PRO A 24 13.72 0.61 7.58
CA PRO A 24 14.74 0.94 8.59
C PRO A 24 14.62 0.20 9.92
N ALA A 25 13.45 -0.35 10.23
CA ALA A 25 13.18 -1.07 11.46
C ALA A 25 12.33 -2.29 11.16
N GLN A 26 12.71 -3.44 11.73
CA GLN A 26 12.00 -4.70 11.55
C GLN A 26 11.61 -5.30 12.91
N ASN A 27 10.36 -5.76 13.00
CA ASN A 27 9.84 -6.56 14.09
C ASN A 27 10.18 -8.04 13.85
N MET A 28 11.23 -8.52 14.51
CA MET A 28 11.69 -9.91 14.37
C MET A 28 10.70 -10.94 14.93
N ALA A 29 9.70 -10.53 15.72
CA ALA A 29 8.63 -11.41 16.20
C ALA A 29 7.60 -11.76 15.10
N LYS A 30 7.59 -11.01 13.98
CA LYS A 30 6.70 -11.21 12.82
C LYS A 30 5.21 -11.17 13.13
N ASP A 31 4.81 -10.53 14.24
CA ASP A 31 3.44 -10.51 14.74
C ASP A 31 2.65 -9.25 14.35
N SER A 32 3.12 -8.53 13.32
CA SER A 32 2.54 -7.25 12.92
C SER A 32 1.33 -7.38 12.00
N LEU A 33 1.27 -8.40 11.12
CA LEU A 33 0.13 -8.60 10.23
C LEU A 33 -0.95 -9.44 10.92
N LYS A 34 -2.12 -8.84 11.15
CA LYS A 34 -3.25 -9.47 11.84
C LYS A 34 -4.51 -9.45 10.99
N ILE A 35 -5.42 -10.39 11.23
CA ILE A 35 -6.74 -10.46 10.61
C ILE A 35 -7.79 -10.39 11.72
N LEU A 36 -8.78 -9.52 11.56
CA LEU A 36 -9.92 -9.41 12.47
C LEU A 36 -11.07 -10.30 11.98
N ASP A 37 -11.67 -11.07 12.89
CA ASP A 37 -12.89 -11.82 12.58
C ASP A 37 -14.15 -10.93 12.62
N GLY A 38 -15.33 -11.52 12.40
CA GLY A 38 -16.60 -10.79 12.45
C GLY A 38 -16.96 -10.17 13.83
N ASN A 39 -16.24 -10.52 14.90
CA ASN A 39 -16.40 -9.96 16.25
C ASN A 39 -15.23 -9.06 16.64
N ASP A 40 -14.40 -8.63 15.68
CA ASP A 40 -13.19 -7.82 15.91
C ASP A 40 -12.13 -8.51 16.79
N ILE A 41 -12.12 -9.85 16.83
CA ILE A 41 -11.04 -10.61 17.48
C ILE A 41 -9.85 -10.69 16.52
N ALA A 42 -8.68 -10.30 17.00
CA ALA A 42 -7.44 -10.30 16.22
C ALA A 42 -6.71 -11.64 16.25
N TYR A 43 -6.31 -12.09 15.07
CA TYR A 43 -5.47 -13.28 14.86
C TYR A 43 -4.19 -12.86 14.13
N THR A 44 -3.04 -13.23 14.67
CA THR A 44 -1.75 -12.99 14.01
C THR A 44 -1.62 -13.94 12.82
N TYR A 45 -1.34 -13.40 11.64
CA TYR A 45 -0.96 -14.18 10.47
C TYR A 45 0.55 -14.39 10.46
N ASP A 46 0.98 -15.64 10.35
CA ASP A 46 2.38 -15.96 10.11
C ASP A 46 2.53 -17.11 9.11
N ASN A 47 3.07 -16.81 7.93
CA ASN A 47 3.46 -17.80 6.91
C ASN A 47 2.37 -18.83 6.60
N GLY A 48 1.14 -18.36 6.36
CA GLY A 48 0.00 -19.22 6.01
C GLY A 48 -0.70 -19.86 7.21
N LYS A 49 -0.36 -19.46 8.44
CA LYS A 49 -1.01 -19.91 9.68
C LYS A 49 -1.61 -18.73 10.43
N LEU A 50 -2.61 -19.02 11.27
CA LEU A 50 -3.21 -18.05 12.18
C LEU A 50 -2.92 -18.43 13.63
N PHE A 51 -2.61 -17.45 14.45
CA PHE A 51 -2.35 -17.61 15.88
C PHE A 51 -3.30 -16.72 16.68
N ASP A 52 -3.84 -17.26 17.77
CA ASP A 52 -4.70 -16.50 18.70
C ASP A 52 -3.88 -15.55 19.59
N SER A 53 -4.56 -14.79 20.46
CA SER A 53 -3.92 -13.86 21.40
C SER A 53 -2.97 -14.53 22.41
N ASN A 54 -3.06 -15.85 22.58
CA ASN A 54 -2.16 -16.64 23.42
C ASN A 54 -1.04 -17.31 22.59
N ASN A 55 -0.85 -16.88 21.34
CA ASN A 55 0.11 -17.43 20.39
C ASN A 55 -0.10 -18.93 20.08
N ARG A 56 -1.35 -19.41 20.13
CA ARG A 56 -1.68 -20.80 19.78
C ARG A 56 -2.18 -20.87 18.35
N GLU A 57 -1.66 -21.83 17.59
CA GLU A 57 -2.09 -22.06 16.19
C GLU A 57 -3.58 -22.43 16.14
N VAL A 58 -4.33 -21.73 15.30
CA VAL A 58 -5.75 -21.96 15.05
C VAL A 58 -5.92 -23.07 14.03
N SER A 59 -6.04 -24.31 14.51
CA SER A 59 -6.17 -25.50 13.66
C SER A 59 -7.46 -25.56 12.83
N LYS A 60 -8.55 -24.90 13.28
CA LYS A 60 -9.84 -24.86 12.57
C LYS A 60 -10.40 -23.44 12.57
N VAL A 61 -10.16 -22.72 11.49
CA VAL A 61 -10.80 -21.43 11.23
C VAL A 61 -12.29 -21.67 10.97
N LYS A 62 -13.19 -21.08 11.76
CA LYS A 62 -14.65 -21.20 11.57
C LYS A 62 -15.24 -20.01 10.83
N ASP A 63 -14.75 -18.82 11.17
CA ASP A 63 -15.19 -17.56 10.58
C ASP A 63 -14.95 -17.54 9.05
N LYS A 64 -15.95 -17.04 8.31
CA LYS A 64 -15.91 -17.04 6.85
C LYS A 64 -14.91 -16.03 6.30
N PHE A 65 -14.81 -14.85 6.92
CA PHE A 65 -13.90 -13.80 6.50
C PHE A 65 -12.45 -14.21 6.77
N LEU A 66 -12.14 -14.74 7.96
CA LEU A 66 -10.81 -15.27 8.28
C LEU A 66 -10.36 -16.35 7.29
N LYS A 67 -11.25 -17.27 6.90
CA LYS A 67 -10.94 -18.30 5.89
C LYS A 67 -10.55 -17.69 4.55
N LEU A 68 -11.31 -16.69 4.10
CA LEU A 68 -11.07 -16.02 2.83
C LEU A 68 -9.76 -15.24 2.87
N ALA A 69 -9.54 -14.44 3.91
CA ALA A 69 -8.32 -13.66 4.08
C ALA A 69 -7.09 -14.57 4.17
N LEU A 70 -7.16 -15.69 4.92
CA LEU A 70 -6.08 -16.68 4.99
C LEU A 70 -5.77 -17.29 3.62
N LYS A 71 -6.80 -17.71 2.87
CA LYS A 71 -6.65 -18.28 1.53
C LYS A 71 -6.03 -17.26 0.56
N THR A 72 -6.50 -16.02 0.59
CA THR A 72 -6.00 -14.94 -0.26
C THR A 72 -4.54 -14.64 0.06
N LEU A 73 -4.17 -14.46 1.34
CA LEU A 73 -2.78 -14.25 1.74
C LEU A 73 -1.89 -15.42 1.32
N SER A 74 -2.34 -16.67 1.47
CA SER A 74 -1.59 -17.84 0.97
C SER A 74 -1.38 -17.81 -0.55
N ARG A 75 -2.36 -17.34 -1.34
CA ARG A 75 -2.20 -17.15 -2.79
C ARG A 75 -1.25 -16.01 -3.10
N LEU A 76 -1.33 -14.89 -2.39
CA LEU A 76 -0.39 -13.77 -2.56
C LEU A 76 1.04 -14.18 -2.20
N SER A 77 1.24 -14.97 -1.15
CA SER A 77 2.57 -15.48 -0.78
C SER A 77 3.16 -16.50 -1.79
N SER A 78 2.38 -17.02 -2.75
CA SER A 78 2.93 -17.92 -3.76
C SER A 78 3.64 -17.19 -4.91
N ILE A 79 3.35 -15.91 -5.10
CA ILE A 79 3.95 -15.03 -6.12
C ILE A 79 5.12 -14.26 -5.48
N PRO A 80 6.32 -14.17 -6.08
CA PRO A 80 7.49 -13.55 -5.46
C PRO A 80 7.27 -12.12 -4.96
N GLU A 81 6.67 -11.26 -5.77
CA GLU A 81 6.50 -9.84 -5.48
C GLU A 81 5.51 -9.61 -4.33
N THR A 82 4.36 -10.29 -4.35
CA THR A 82 3.40 -10.20 -3.25
C THR A 82 3.80 -11.01 -2.02
N ARG A 83 4.69 -12.01 -2.15
CA ARG A 83 5.33 -12.65 -1.00
C ARG A 83 6.19 -11.64 -0.24
N GLN A 84 7.03 -10.89 -0.95
CA GLN A 84 7.84 -9.86 -0.32
C GLN A 84 6.96 -8.82 0.38
N LEU A 85 5.84 -8.40 -0.23
CA LEU A 85 4.86 -7.52 0.42
C LEU A 85 4.31 -8.11 1.73
N VAL A 86 3.85 -9.37 1.70
CA VAL A 86 3.32 -10.04 2.89
C VAL A 86 4.39 -10.09 3.98
N GLU A 87 5.63 -10.45 3.62
CA GLU A 87 6.76 -10.48 4.55
C GLU A 87 7.04 -9.10 5.15
N GLU A 88 7.15 -8.05 4.34
CA GLU A 88 7.35 -6.67 4.80
C GLU A 88 6.29 -6.24 5.82
N LEU A 89 5.02 -6.58 5.60
CA LEU A 89 3.94 -6.26 6.54
C LEU A 89 4.00 -7.11 7.82
N GLN A 90 4.43 -8.38 7.74
CA GLN A 90 4.66 -9.23 8.92
C GLN A 90 5.82 -8.69 9.78
N PHE A 91 6.90 -8.24 9.15
CA PHE A 91 8.09 -7.69 9.80
C PHE A 91 7.97 -6.19 10.11
N SER A 92 6.85 -5.55 9.78
CA SER A 92 6.65 -4.12 10.06
C SER A 92 6.84 -3.80 11.54
N PRO A 93 7.44 -2.67 11.92
CA PRO A 93 7.47 -2.21 13.32
C PRO A 93 6.09 -1.75 13.80
N ASN A 94 5.11 -1.62 12.89
CA ASN A 94 3.78 -1.15 13.15
C ASN A 94 2.73 -2.24 12.88
N PRO A 95 1.71 -2.42 13.73
CA PRO A 95 0.70 -3.45 13.54
C PRO A 95 -0.29 -3.07 12.43
N PHE A 96 -0.70 -4.08 11.65
CA PHE A 96 -1.70 -3.99 10.60
C PHE A 96 -2.85 -4.95 10.87
N PHE A 97 -4.07 -4.52 10.54
CA PHE A 97 -5.28 -5.29 10.77
C PHE A 97 -6.09 -5.37 9.47
N ILE A 98 -6.14 -6.56 8.86
CA ILE A 98 -7.06 -6.84 7.76
C ILE A 98 -8.45 -7.02 8.36
N LYS A 99 -9.40 -6.18 7.94
CA LYS A 99 -10.76 -6.11 8.48
C LYS A 99 -11.79 -6.11 7.36
N LEU A 100 -12.94 -6.75 7.59
CA LEU A 100 -14.06 -6.69 6.66
C LEU A 100 -14.56 -5.24 6.54
N GLY A 101 -14.65 -4.72 5.33
CA GLY A 101 -15.20 -3.40 5.05
C GLY A 101 -14.96 -2.96 3.60
N GLY A 102 -15.46 -1.77 3.23
CA GLY A 102 -15.17 -1.22 1.90
C GLY A 102 -13.67 -1.06 1.68
N ASN A 103 -13.17 -1.51 0.52
CA ASN A 103 -11.74 -1.57 0.19
C ASN A 103 -11.08 -0.20 0.40
N ARG A 104 -10.13 -0.14 1.34
CA ARG A 104 -9.27 1.03 1.62
C ARG A 104 -8.23 0.67 2.68
N TYR A 105 -7.06 1.30 2.60
CA TYR A 105 -6.14 1.41 3.72
C TYR A 105 -6.43 2.67 4.57
N SER A 106 -6.39 2.50 5.89
CA SER A 106 -6.59 3.56 6.87
C SER A 106 -5.40 3.60 7.83
N PRO A 107 -4.53 4.64 7.78
CA PRO A 107 -3.28 4.69 8.53
C PRO A 107 -3.46 5.07 10.01
N ASN A 108 -4.61 4.75 10.63
CA ASN A 108 -4.88 5.09 12.03
C ASN A 108 -4.81 3.82 12.89
N ALA A 109 -4.17 3.88 14.05
CA ALA A 109 -4.36 2.88 15.09
C ALA A 109 -5.73 3.06 15.78
N ALA A 110 -6.16 2.04 16.53
CA ALA A 110 -7.37 2.13 17.34
C ALA A 110 -7.26 3.28 18.37
N GLY A 111 -8.15 4.27 18.29
CA GLY A 111 -8.19 5.41 19.21
C GLY A 111 -7.41 6.65 18.77
N GLU A 112 -6.72 6.62 17.62
CA GLU A 112 -6.03 7.78 17.06
C GLU A 112 -6.99 8.67 16.26
N ARG A 113 -6.67 9.98 16.15
CA ARG A 113 -7.45 10.91 15.35
C ARG A 113 -7.28 10.60 13.87
N MET A 114 -8.38 10.58 13.14
CA MET A 114 -8.37 10.32 11.70
C MET A 114 -7.55 11.39 10.97
N ASN A 115 -6.67 10.96 10.05
CA ASN A 115 -5.89 11.84 9.16
C ASN A 115 -4.81 12.71 9.85
N THR A 116 -4.45 12.46 11.11
CA THR A 116 -3.31 13.15 11.75
C THR A 116 -1.96 12.50 11.48
N HIS A 117 -1.96 11.38 10.75
CA HIS A 117 -0.77 10.68 10.32
C HIS A 117 -0.17 11.41 9.13
N GLY A 118 0.46 12.56 9.42
CA GLY A 118 1.45 13.15 8.54
C GLY A 118 2.53 12.10 8.34
N ASN A 119 2.43 11.37 7.25
CA ASN A 119 3.49 10.51 6.81
C ASN A 119 4.68 11.38 6.39
N ASN A 120 5.88 10.79 6.35
CA ASN A 120 7.06 11.50 5.87
C ASN A 120 6.83 12.13 4.49
N ALA A 121 5.96 11.60 3.62
CA ALA A 121 5.62 12.20 2.34
C ALA A 121 5.03 13.61 2.47
N GLY A 122 4.06 13.80 3.37
CA GLY A 122 3.50 15.12 3.66
C GLY A 122 4.54 16.06 4.27
N PHE A 123 5.42 15.54 5.14
CA PHE A 123 6.52 16.32 5.70
C PHE A 123 7.58 16.70 4.66
N ILE A 124 7.99 15.76 3.81
CA ILE A 124 8.94 15.96 2.72
C ILE A 124 8.38 17.02 1.77
N SER A 125 7.09 16.94 1.40
CA SER A 125 6.42 18.00 0.64
C SER A 125 6.44 19.35 1.38
N MET A 126 6.19 19.40 2.69
CA MET A 126 6.29 20.65 3.45
C MET A 126 7.72 21.22 3.48
N LEU A 127 8.74 20.37 3.64
CA LEU A 127 10.14 20.77 3.62
C LEU A 127 10.61 21.23 2.23
N ASP A 128 10.21 20.52 1.19
CA ASP A 128 10.59 20.82 -0.19
C ASP A 128 9.88 22.08 -0.69
N GLU A 129 8.61 22.26 -0.35
CA GLU A 129 7.80 23.44 -0.70
C GLU A 129 8.02 24.64 0.25
N LEU A 130 8.94 24.52 1.23
CA LEU A 130 9.25 25.55 2.24
C LEU A 130 8.00 26.10 2.96
N LYS A 131 6.98 25.27 3.16
CA LYS A 131 5.71 25.69 3.78
C LYS A 131 5.83 25.79 5.32
N PRO A 132 5.19 26.78 5.95
CA PRO A 132 5.16 26.87 7.41
C PRO A 132 4.49 25.63 8.01
N MET A 133 5.16 25.02 8.97
CA MET A 133 4.69 23.81 9.64
C MET A 133 3.68 24.16 10.74
N VAL A 134 2.63 23.36 10.87
CA VAL A 134 1.68 23.49 11.99
C VAL A 134 2.26 22.73 13.20
N ASP A 135 2.24 23.36 14.38
CA ASP A 135 2.63 22.72 15.65
C ASP A 135 1.81 21.45 15.89
N GLY A 136 2.48 20.37 16.29
CA GLY A 136 1.84 19.09 16.65
C GLY A 136 1.76 18.04 15.52
N LEU A 137 2.38 18.29 14.37
CA LEU A 137 2.67 17.21 13.41
C LEU A 137 3.74 16.28 14.02
N PRO A 138 3.50 14.96 14.12
CA PRO A 138 4.43 14.04 14.77
C PRO A 138 5.66 13.81 13.88
N PHE A 139 6.81 14.36 14.28
CA PHE A 139 8.12 14.17 13.61
C PHE A 139 9.03 13.19 14.35
N ASP A 140 8.57 12.66 15.47
CA ASP A 140 9.29 11.70 16.31
C ASP A 140 9.12 10.26 15.83
N ARG A 141 8.22 10.00 14.86
CA ARG A 141 7.94 8.68 14.32
C ARG A 141 7.84 8.67 12.80
N ILE A 142 8.55 7.73 12.18
CA ILE A 142 8.45 7.44 10.75
C ILE A 142 7.43 6.33 10.53
N GLY A 143 6.41 6.64 9.73
CA GLY A 143 5.42 5.68 9.24
C GLY A 143 4.47 5.13 10.28
N PHE A 144 3.41 4.48 9.80
CA PHE A 144 2.28 4.04 10.62
C PHE A 144 1.76 2.67 10.21
N GLY A 145 1.10 2.01 11.17
CA GLY A 145 0.34 0.79 10.93
C GLY A 145 -1.07 1.11 10.49
N GLY A 146 -2.05 0.26 10.82
CA GLY A 146 -3.46 0.61 10.71
C GLY A 146 -4.34 -0.49 10.16
N PHE A 147 -5.46 -0.10 9.55
CA PHE A 147 -6.48 -1.03 9.08
C PHE A 147 -6.45 -1.14 7.56
N ILE A 148 -6.41 -2.38 7.08
CA ILE A 148 -6.57 -2.74 5.67
C ILE A 148 -7.99 -3.27 5.54
N TYR A 149 -8.91 -2.40 5.11
CA TYR A 149 -10.30 -2.82 4.89
C TYR A 149 -10.39 -3.53 3.56
N TRP A 150 -11.04 -4.69 3.55
CA TRP A 150 -11.23 -5.49 2.36
C TRP A 150 -12.60 -6.15 2.35
N ASN A 151 -13.26 -6.08 1.19
CA ASN A 151 -14.51 -6.77 0.93
C ASN A 151 -14.27 -7.88 -0.11
N PRO A 152 -14.23 -9.16 0.31
CA PRO A 152 -14.02 -10.28 -0.62
C PRO A 152 -15.18 -10.47 -1.60
N GLN A 153 -16.31 -9.79 -1.41
CA GLN A 153 -17.48 -9.85 -2.29
C GLN A 153 -17.54 -8.71 -3.31
N THR A 154 -16.56 -7.79 -3.31
CA THR A 154 -16.52 -6.70 -4.27
C THR A 154 -16.48 -7.25 -5.70
N LYS A 155 -17.39 -6.74 -6.53
CA LYS A 155 -17.36 -6.98 -7.98
C LYS A 155 -16.69 -5.76 -8.61
N ALA A 156 -15.37 -5.84 -8.77
CA ALA A 156 -14.60 -4.82 -9.46
C ALA A 156 -14.29 -5.27 -10.88
N SER A 157 -14.33 -4.32 -11.81
CA SER A 157 -13.85 -4.48 -13.16
C SER A 157 -12.94 -3.31 -13.49
N PHE A 158 -11.90 -3.56 -14.29
CA PHE A 158 -10.98 -2.53 -14.74
C PHE A 158 -10.81 -2.60 -16.25
N VAL A 159 -10.60 -1.44 -16.87
CA VAL A 159 -10.17 -1.36 -18.26
C VAL A 159 -8.69 -1.72 -18.32
N GLU A 160 -8.37 -2.69 -19.17
CA GLU A 160 -7.01 -3.20 -19.33
C GLU A 160 -6.28 -2.55 -20.52
N GLU A 161 -4.98 -2.84 -20.68
CA GLU A 161 -4.10 -2.30 -21.73
C GLU A 161 -4.61 -2.50 -23.18
N ASP A 162 -5.58 -3.40 -23.40
CA ASP A 162 -6.25 -3.61 -24.69
C ASP A 162 -7.59 -2.88 -24.81
N ASN A 163 -7.88 -1.95 -23.90
CA ASN A 163 -9.13 -1.18 -23.80
C ASN A 163 -10.37 -2.04 -23.55
N VAL A 164 -10.22 -3.25 -23.03
CA VAL A 164 -11.35 -4.10 -22.64
C VAL A 164 -11.52 -4.07 -21.13
N GLU A 165 -12.76 -3.83 -20.69
CA GLU A 165 -13.13 -3.92 -19.28
C GLU A 165 -13.30 -5.39 -18.88
N ARG A 166 -12.59 -5.84 -17.84
CA ARG A 166 -12.67 -7.20 -17.30
C ARG A 166 -12.84 -7.21 -15.79
N GLN A 167 -13.62 -8.17 -15.30
CA GLN A 167 -13.74 -8.41 -13.87
C GLN A 167 -12.44 -8.97 -13.32
N VAL A 168 -12.08 -8.54 -12.11
CA VAL A 168 -10.84 -8.96 -11.44
C VAL A 168 -11.10 -9.77 -10.18
N ASP A 169 -10.15 -10.63 -9.83
CA ASP A 169 -10.13 -11.33 -8.56
C ASP A 169 -9.98 -10.34 -7.40
N THR A 170 -10.73 -10.53 -6.32
CA THR A 170 -10.67 -9.65 -5.14
C THR A 170 -9.34 -9.74 -4.38
N ASP A 171 -8.52 -10.75 -4.68
CA ASP A 171 -7.15 -10.90 -4.19
C ASP A 171 -6.26 -9.73 -4.64
N LEU A 172 -6.44 -9.25 -5.87
CA LEU A 172 -5.71 -8.08 -6.41
C LEU A 172 -6.08 -6.80 -5.66
N ILE A 173 -7.35 -6.67 -5.27
CA ILE A 173 -7.82 -5.53 -4.49
C ILE A 173 -7.22 -5.55 -3.08
N LEU A 174 -7.10 -6.72 -2.44
CA LEU A 174 -6.41 -6.80 -1.15
C LEU A 174 -4.93 -6.42 -1.30
N ALA A 175 -4.25 -6.92 -2.33
CA ALA A 175 -2.86 -6.57 -2.60
C ALA A 175 -2.69 -5.05 -2.79
N HIS A 176 -3.59 -4.41 -3.55
CA HIS A 176 -3.64 -2.95 -3.72
C HIS A 176 -3.64 -2.22 -2.38
N GLU A 177 -4.56 -2.57 -1.47
CA GLU A 177 -4.63 -1.93 -0.15
C GLU A 177 -3.43 -2.27 0.75
N MET A 178 -2.83 -3.44 0.58
CA MET A 178 -1.58 -3.81 1.25
C MET A 178 -0.39 -2.98 0.76
N TYR A 179 -0.36 -2.55 -0.51
CA TYR A 179 0.66 -1.62 -1.01
C TYR A 179 0.55 -0.25 -0.38
N HIS A 180 -0.68 0.27 -0.22
CA HIS A 180 -0.91 1.47 0.56
C HIS A 180 -0.41 1.33 2.01
N ALA A 181 -0.62 0.16 2.63
CA ALA A 181 -0.10 -0.12 3.97
C ALA A 181 1.44 -0.15 4.01
N TYR A 182 2.08 -0.72 2.99
CA TYR A 182 3.54 -0.77 2.85
C TYR A 182 4.16 0.62 2.67
N ASP A 183 3.55 1.49 1.86
CA ASP A 183 3.92 2.90 1.79
C ASP A 183 3.64 3.61 3.12
N GLY A 184 2.54 3.29 3.80
CA GLY A 184 2.18 3.80 5.12
C GLY A 184 3.24 3.56 6.19
N MET A 185 3.73 2.31 6.35
CA MET A 185 4.75 1.99 7.37
C MET A 185 6.11 2.63 7.11
N ARG A 186 6.42 3.00 5.86
CA ARG A 186 7.66 3.71 5.50
C ARG A 186 7.50 5.23 5.59
N GLY A 187 6.27 5.70 5.79
CA GLY A 187 5.93 7.11 5.75
C GLY A 187 5.88 7.67 4.32
N LEU A 188 5.71 6.85 3.30
CA LEU A 188 5.80 7.22 1.88
C LEU A 188 4.44 7.32 1.16
N LEU A 189 3.32 7.20 1.89
CA LEU A 189 1.94 7.29 1.35
C LEU A 189 1.57 8.68 0.76
N ASP A 190 2.18 9.06 -0.36
CA ASP A 190 2.07 10.40 -0.94
C ASP A 190 0.68 10.67 -1.53
N ARG A 191 -0.08 11.57 -0.88
CA ARG A 191 -1.43 11.94 -1.28
C ARG A 191 -1.51 13.15 -2.20
N ARG A 192 -0.36 13.70 -2.61
CA ARG A 192 -0.34 14.77 -3.61
C ARG A 192 -0.84 14.20 -4.94
N PHE A 193 -1.68 14.96 -5.60
CA PHE A 193 -2.13 14.61 -6.95
C PHE A 193 -0.99 14.82 -7.93
N VAL A 194 -0.86 13.87 -8.86
CA VAL A 194 0.02 14.03 -10.02
C VAL A 194 -0.47 15.24 -10.81
N GLN A 195 0.48 16.12 -11.16
CA GLN A 195 0.25 17.22 -12.09
C GLN A 195 0.89 16.83 -13.42
N SER A 196 0.07 16.65 -14.45
CA SER A 196 0.54 16.51 -15.82
C SER A 196 0.91 17.91 -16.37
N GLU A 197 2.14 18.07 -16.83
CA GLU A 197 2.57 19.22 -17.63
C GLU A 197 2.73 18.80 -19.10
N GLY A 198 2.34 19.66 -20.06
CA GLY A 198 2.55 19.40 -21.48
C GLY A 198 1.54 18.44 -22.12
N GLU A 199 2.01 17.59 -23.05
CA GLU A 199 1.18 16.67 -23.85
C GLU A 199 0.90 15.32 -23.14
N GLU A 200 1.63 15.01 -22.07
CA GLU A 200 1.44 13.80 -21.26
C GLU A 200 0.16 13.93 -20.43
N LYS A 201 -0.82 13.08 -20.71
CA LYS A 201 -2.09 13.03 -19.98
C LYS A 201 -2.03 11.95 -18.91
N LEU A 202 -1.33 12.22 -17.83
CA LEU A 202 -1.43 11.40 -16.62
C LEU A 202 -2.81 11.61 -15.99
N GLU A 203 -3.41 10.52 -15.51
CA GLU A 203 -4.66 10.55 -14.73
C GLU A 203 -4.50 11.40 -13.47
N PHE A 204 -5.52 12.23 -13.18
CA PHE A 204 -5.59 13.04 -11.97
C PHE A 204 -5.86 12.16 -10.73
N GLN A 205 -4.82 11.46 -10.29
CA GLN A 205 -4.82 10.61 -9.11
C GLN A 205 -3.66 10.96 -8.16
N PRO A 206 -3.79 10.63 -6.86
CA PRO A 206 -2.69 10.71 -5.94
C PRO A 206 -1.50 9.83 -6.34
N ILE A 207 -0.27 10.28 -6.05
CA ILE A 207 0.96 9.53 -6.30
C ILE A 207 0.91 8.13 -5.66
N CYS A 208 0.33 8.00 -4.46
CA CYS A 208 0.18 6.70 -3.81
C CYS A 208 -0.69 5.72 -4.61
N GLU A 209 -1.68 6.20 -5.37
CA GLU A 209 -2.51 5.34 -6.23
C GLU A 209 -1.71 4.85 -7.43
N TYR A 210 -0.88 5.69 -8.05
CA TYR A 210 0.04 5.25 -9.11
C TYR A 210 1.00 4.17 -8.63
N ARG A 211 1.60 4.37 -7.46
CA ARG A 211 2.52 3.38 -6.86
C ARG A 211 1.80 2.06 -6.55
N ALA A 212 0.59 2.14 -5.99
CA ALA A 212 -0.23 0.96 -5.72
C ALA A 212 -0.67 0.25 -7.00
N VAL A 213 -1.07 0.98 -8.05
CA VAL A 213 -1.45 0.42 -9.36
C VAL A 213 -0.25 -0.19 -10.08
N ARG A 214 0.94 0.42 -10.02
CA ARG A 214 2.17 -0.20 -10.57
C ARG A 214 2.41 -1.58 -9.96
N MET A 215 2.34 -1.66 -8.63
CA MET A 215 2.50 -2.91 -7.90
C MET A 215 1.36 -3.91 -8.17
N GLU A 216 0.13 -3.42 -8.28
CA GLU A 216 -1.03 -4.21 -8.74
C GLU A 216 -0.76 -4.78 -10.14
N ASN A 217 -0.28 -3.98 -11.09
CA ASN A 217 0.00 -4.37 -12.48
C ASN A 217 1.09 -5.44 -12.58
N ILE A 218 2.13 -5.35 -11.75
CA ILE A 218 3.15 -6.40 -11.66
C ILE A 218 2.53 -7.70 -11.15
N THR A 219 1.68 -7.62 -10.12
CA THR A 219 0.94 -8.79 -9.59
C THR A 219 -0.02 -9.37 -10.63
N ARG A 220 -0.71 -8.50 -11.39
CA ARG A 220 -1.61 -8.87 -12.48
C ARG A 220 -0.87 -9.68 -13.54
N LYS A 221 0.29 -9.19 -14.00
CA LYS A 221 1.14 -9.90 -14.97
C LYS A 221 1.61 -11.26 -14.45
N ALA A 222 2.03 -11.33 -13.18
CA ALA A 222 2.40 -12.61 -12.55
C ALA A 222 1.23 -13.61 -12.47
N LEU A 223 0.00 -13.11 -12.43
CA LEU A 223 -1.24 -13.90 -12.44
C LEU A 223 -1.83 -14.13 -13.84
N GLY A 224 -1.18 -13.65 -14.91
CA GLY A 224 -1.64 -13.79 -16.29
C GLY A 224 -2.74 -12.81 -16.71
N TYR A 225 -3.00 -11.77 -15.92
CA TYR A 225 -3.84 -10.64 -16.30
C TYR A 225 -3.04 -9.59 -17.07
N LYS A 226 -3.71 -8.82 -17.93
CA LYS A 226 -3.14 -7.62 -18.56
C LYS A 226 -3.06 -6.46 -17.57
N TYR A 227 -2.26 -5.45 -17.87
CA TYR A 227 -2.20 -4.27 -17.01
C TYR A 227 -3.52 -3.50 -16.99
N ARG A 228 -3.89 -2.98 -15.83
CA ARG A 228 -4.92 -1.99 -15.64
C ARG A 228 -4.41 -0.66 -16.21
N ARG A 229 -5.24 -0.05 -17.05
CA ARG A 229 -4.94 1.18 -17.76
C ARG A 229 -5.35 2.44 -16.99
N TYR A 230 -6.50 2.38 -16.33
CA TYR A 230 -7.09 3.54 -15.65
C TYR A 230 -7.37 3.23 -14.19
N TYR A 231 -7.13 4.19 -13.30
CA TYR A 231 -7.61 4.12 -11.93
C TYR A 231 -9.12 4.35 -11.88
N GLY A 232 -9.61 5.42 -12.50
CA GLY A 232 -11.02 5.67 -12.72
C GLY A 232 -11.64 4.74 -13.77
N GLY A 233 -12.96 4.88 -13.98
CA GLY A 233 -13.56 4.46 -15.26
C GLY A 233 -13.04 5.35 -16.39
N GLN A 234 -13.25 4.97 -17.66
CA GLN A 234 -12.88 5.80 -18.81
C GLN A 234 -13.43 7.23 -18.65
N ALA A 235 -12.57 8.17 -18.26
CA ALA A 235 -12.84 9.59 -18.36
C ALA A 235 -12.42 10.03 -19.76
N GLY A 236 -13.30 10.75 -20.46
CA GLY A 236 -13.01 11.29 -21.79
C GLY A 236 -11.74 12.14 -21.79
N ASP A 237 -11.03 12.11 -22.91
CA ASP A 237 -9.63 12.51 -23.10
C ASP A 237 -8.64 11.65 -22.29
N ALA A 238 -8.42 10.42 -22.79
CA ALA A 238 -7.58 9.36 -22.24
C ALA A 238 -6.42 9.85 -21.37
N GLN A 239 -6.65 9.85 -20.06
CA GLN A 239 -5.59 9.98 -19.08
C GLN A 239 -5.20 8.57 -18.64
N ASP A 240 -3.95 8.14 -18.87
CA ASP A 240 -3.49 6.76 -18.69
C ASP A 240 -2.61 6.64 -17.42
N MET A 241 -2.54 5.44 -16.84
CA MET A 241 -1.56 5.06 -15.82
C MET A 241 -0.43 4.18 -16.36
N LEU A 242 -0.43 3.96 -17.68
CA LEU A 242 0.64 3.33 -18.44
C LEU A 242 1.40 4.39 -19.24
N ASP A 243 2.68 4.14 -19.47
CA ASP A 243 3.55 4.97 -20.28
C ASP A 243 3.32 4.76 -21.80
N GLU A 244 4.11 5.46 -22.62
CA GLU A 244 4.07 5.34 -24.09
C GLU A 244 4.40 3.93 -24.62
N HIS A 245 4.99 3.06 -23.80
CA HIS A 245 5.33 1.66 -24.10
C HIS A 245 4.27 0.67 -23.59
N ASN A 246 3.18 1.15 -22.98
CA ASN A 246 2.18 0.36 -22.24
C ASN A 246 2.74 -0.37 -21.02
N GLU A 247 3.79 0.14 -20.38
CA GLU A 247 4.26 -0.34 -19.10
C GLU A 247 3.72 0.55 -17.96
N PRO A 248 3.57 0.04 -16.72
CA PRO A 248 3.03 0.83 -15.63
C PRO A 248 3.92 2.03 -15.28
N GLU A 249 3.31 3.21 -15.22
CA GLU A 249 3.98 4.47 -14.92
C GLU A 249 4.76 4.40 -13.59
N VAL A 250 5.99 4.91 -13.58
CA VAL A 250 6.89 4.81 -12.42
C VAL A 250 6.93 6.12 -11.65
N MET A 251 6.18 6.17 -10.56
CA MET A 251 6.20 7.31 -9.65
C MET A 251 7.27 7.15 -8.54
N PRO A 252 8.27 8.06 -8.47
CA PRO A 252 9.29 8.00 -7.43
C PRO A 252 8.68 8.25 -6.04
N THR A 253 9.35 7.76 -4.99
CA THR A 253 9.03 8.17 -3.63
C THR A 253 9.31 9.68 -3.45
N PRO A 254 8.62 10.37 -2.52
CA PRO A 254 8.92 11.76 -2.18
C PRO A 254 10.40 11.96 -1.80
N CYS A 255 10.97 13.10 -2.19
CA CYS A 255 12.33 13.52 -1.83
C CYS A 255 12.41 15.01 -1.50
N ILE A 256 13.57 15.43 -1.00
CA ILE A 256 13.89 16.82 -0.64
C ILE A 256 14.99 17.31 -1.59
N ASN A 257 14.69 18.33 -2.40
CA ASN A 257 15.60 18.79 -3.47
C ASN A 257 16.84 19.54 -2.98
N TRP A 258 16.80 20.09 -1.76
CA TRP A 258 17.87 20.94 -1.22
C TRP A 258 18.86 20.22 -0.29
N LEU A 259 18.71 18.90 -0.13
CA LEU A 259 19.68 18.05 0.59
C LEU A 259 20.86 17.65 -0.29
#